data_AF-A0A6P4YLM4-F1
#
_entry.id   AF-A0A6P4YLM4-F1
#
_cell.length_a   1.000
_cell.length_b   1.000
_cell.length_c   1.000
_cell.angle_alpha   90.00
_cell.angle_beta   90.00
_cell.angle_gamma   90.00
#
_symmetry.space_group_name_H-M   'P 1'
#
loop_
_entity.id
_entity.type
_entity.pdbx_description
1 polymer ?
#
loop_
_entity_poly.entity_id
_entity_poly.type
_entity_poly.pdbx_seq_one_letter_code
_entity_poly.pdbx_strand_id
1 'polypeptide(L)'
;MLRMMTSSKVCWVALGCGLLVIASVVTAAVLASLLISKGKDNEGKPDVDDIVKVSASPSWWTTFYKDNRSAFPTSTLPHFSSTLFKDVNECVARPCGHGNCVNYPGGYRCTCFPGWTGQNCQQDINECTTNPCQHGRCENYAGGYSCTCFTGWTGNNCQQDVNECVARPCGHGNCVNYPGGYRCTCLPGWTGQNCQQDINECTTNPCQHDRCENYAGGYSCICFTGWTGKNCQQAIPCQGGWSEYNNHCYKLFKDKVSWSTANERCKQHGANLASVTSADENNFIARLISDGDLVWFGLKTDGNGWKWTDGSQYTYNNWAPGEPGQSFVLQSRKCANMYAKDGGWYFLRAWGEKGEWNEDECSCHRPYVCKTPK
;
A
#
# COMPACT_ATOMS: atom_id res chain seq x y z
N MET A 1 32.27 -55.72 -26.43
CA MET A 1 33.57 -55.19 -26.92
C MET A 1 33.32 -53.75 -27.38
N LEU A 2 33.98 -52.65 -26.95
CA LEU A 2 34.90 -52.29 -25.83
C LEU A 2 34.16 -51.25 -24.93
N ARG A 3 34.52 -50.83 -23.70
CA ARG A 3 35.57 -51.15 -22.68
C ARG A 3 36.99 -50.54 -22.77
N MET A 4 37.12 -49.27 -22.37
CA MET A 4 38.31 -48.65 -21.70
C MET A 4 37.75 -47.69 -20.61
N MET A 5 38.03 -47.71 -19.28
CA MET A 5 39.23 -47.95 -18.44
C MET A 5 40.29 -46.83 -18.64
N THR A 6 40.92 -46.17 -17.64
CA THR A 6 41.27 -46.41 -16.21
C THR A 6 41.35 -45.08 -15.41
N SER A 7 41.04 -44.95 -14.10
CA SER A 7 41.82 -45.23 -12.86
C SER A 7 43.13 -44.43 -12.57
N SER A 8 43.05 -43.50 -11.59
CA SER A 8 43.95 -43.25 -10.42
C SER A 8 45.43 -42.76 -10.51
N LYS A 9 45.80 -41.94 -9.49
CA LYS A 9 47.15 -41.50 -8.95
C LYS A 9 47.57 -40.04 -9.23
N VAL A 10 48.41 -39.33 -8.44
CA VAL A 10 48.67 -39.14 -6.97
C VAL A 10 49.95 -38.23 -6.81
N CYS A 11 50.15 -37.59 -5.64
CA CYS A 11 51.28 -36.69 -5.23
C CYS A 11 51.23 -35.24 -5.77
N TRP A 12 51.55 -34.18 -4.99
CA TRP A 12 52.76 -33.99 -4.15
C TRP A 12 52.56 -33.52 -2.69
N VAL A 13 53.67 -33.58 -1.94
CA VAL A 13 53.88 -33.38 -0.48
C VAL A 13 55.32 -32.84 -0.27
N ALA A 14 55.69 -32.00 0.71
CA ALA A 14 55.01 -30.98 1.53
C ALA A 14 56.05 -30.16 2.35
N LEU A 15 55.64 -29.02 2.93
CA LEU A 15 56.30 -28.30 4.05
C LEU A 15 55.17 -27.94 5.04
N GLY A 16 55.12 -28.27 6.34
CA GLY A 16 56.16 -28.48 7.37
C GLY A 16 56.44 -27.14 8.07
N CYS A 17 56.24 -26.87 9.37
CA CYS A 17 55.78 -27.60 10.59
C CYS A 17 55.07 -26.56 11.52
N GLY A 18 54.40 -26.83 12.67
CA GLY A 18 54.01 -28.04 13.40
C GLY A 18 53.55 -27.72 14.86
N LEU A 19 52.86 -28.66 15.52
CA LEU A 19 52.54 -28.76 16.99
C LEU A 19 51.61 -27.70 17.68
N LEU A 20 51.03 -27.94 18.88
CA LEU A 20 50.25 -29.10 19.42
C LEU A 20 49.57 -28.71 20.79
N VAL A 21 48.23 -28.64 20.84
CA VAL A 21 47.26 -28.96 21.93
C VAL A 21 47.44 -28.47 23.42
N ILE A 22 46.28 -28.27 24.10
CA ILE A 22 45.96 -28.31 25.56
C ILE A 22 45.76 -26.97 26.34
N ALA A 23 44.50 -26.51 26.33
CA ALA A 23 43.59 -26.18 27.45
C ALA A 23 43.95 -25.28 28.68
N SER A 24 42.97 -24.39 28.97
CA SER A 24 42.40 -23.97 30.29
C SER A 24 42.97 -22.84 31.18
N VAL A 25 42.06 -21.90 31.56
CA VAL A 25 41.92 -21.16 32.86
C VAL A 25 42.96 -20.05 33.16
N VAL A 26 42.70 -18.86 33.75
CA VAL A 26 41.51 -18.08 34.25
C VAL A 26 41.56 -16.68 33.56
N THR A 27 40.58 -15.77 33.48
CA THR A 27 39.82 -14.96 34.50
C THR A 27 39.10 -13.83 33.70
N ALA A 28 38.14 -13.03 34.17
CA ALA A 28 37.00 -13.19 35.09
C ALA A 28 36.21 -11.85 35.13
N ALA A 29 34.87 -11.84 35.03
CA ALA A 29 34.06 -10.63 35.25
C ALA A 29 32.61 -10.93 35.68
N VAL A 30 32.28 -10.48 36.90
CA VAL A 30 31.00 -9.89 37.40
C VAL A 30 29.66 -10.67 37.30
N LEU A 31 29.04 -10.79 38.48
CA LEU A 31 27.66 -11.15 38.85
C LEU A 31 26.54 -10.66 37.88
N ALA A 32 25.36 -11.28 37.76
CA ALA A 32 24.41 -11.52 38.86
C ALA A 32 23.18 -12.41 38.49
N SER A 33 22.53 -12.95 39.55
CA SER A 33 21.09 -13.24 39.71
C SER A 33 20.36 -14.29 38.84
N LEU A 34 20.22 -15.49 39.42
CA LEU A 34 18.98 -16.27 39.60
C LEU A 34 17.75 -15.98 38.69
N LEU A 35 17.34 -17.00 37.92
CA LEU A 35 15.93 -17.43 37.87
C LEU A 35 15.84 -18.96 37.80
N ILE A 36 14.94 -19.54 38.60
CA ILE A 36 14.71 -20.99 38.71
C ILE A 36 13.61 -21.40 37.73
N SER A 37 13.93 -22.30 36.80
CA SER A 37 12.91 -23.08 36.07
C SER A 37 12.69 -24.42 36.76
N LYS A 38 11.43 -24.79 36.96
CA LYS A 38 11.01 -26.00 37.67
C LYS A 38 11.03 -27.20 36.72
N GLY A 39 11.87 -28.20 37.00
CA GLY A 39 11.59 -29.58 36.62
C GLY A 39 10.88 -30.27 37.79
N LYS A 40 9.71 -30.87 37.54
CA LYS A 40 9.11 -31.85 38.46
C LYS A 40 9.27 -33.24 37.86
N ASP A 41 9.65 -34.15 38.73
CA ASP A 41 9.73 -35.59 38.56
C ASP A 41 8.36 -36.28 38.79
N ASN A 42 8.27 -37.54 38.35
CA ASN A 42 7.02 -38.30 38.31
C ASN A 42 6.53 -38.69 39.73
N GLU A 43 5.20 -38.80 39.90
CA GLU A 43 4.51 -39.35 41.09
C GLU A 43 4.41 -38.44 42.35
N GLY A 44 4.26 -37.14 42.12
CA GLY A 44 4.18 -36.06 43.13
C GLY A 44 3.45 -36.28 44.48
N LYS A 45 4.14 -35.88 45.54
CA LYS A 45 3.62 -35.38 46.84
C LYS A 45 4.71 -34.52 47.54
N PRO A 46 4.38 -33.40 48.22
CA PRO A 46 5.33 -32.65 49.04
C PRO A 46 4.97 -32.65 50.53
N ASP A 47 5.96 -32.76 51.43
CA ASP A 47 5.82 -32.28 52.82
C ASP A 47 7.19 -32.03 53.53
N VAL A 48 7.28 -30.86 54.19
CA VAL A 48 7.94 -30.51 55.48
C VAL A 48 9.46 -30.69 55.76
N ASP A 49 10.00 -29.69 56.49
CA ASP A 49 11.27 -29.58 57.27
C ASP A 49 12.66 -29.59 56.57
N ASP A 50 13.71 -28.91 57.09
CA ASP A 50 13.79 -27.67 57.90
C ASP A 50 15.22 -27.05 57.79
N ILE A 51 15.42 -25.88 58.41
CA ILE A 51 16.55 -24.95 58.32
C ILE A 51 17.84 -25.42 59.03
N VAL A 52 19.01 -25.18 58.42
CA VAL A 52 20.30 -25.05 59.15
C VAL A 52 21.05 -23.75 58.81
N LYS A 53 21.39 -23.04 59.89
CA LYS A 53 22.11 -21.77 60.05
C LYS A 53 23.49 -21.71 59.35
N VAL A 54 23.99 -20.49 59.05
CA VAL A 54 25.23 -19.90 59.63
C VAL A 54 25.11 -18.36 59.69
N SER A 55 25.74 -17.74 60.69
CA SER A 55 25.70 -16.33 61.10
C SER A 55 26.89 -15.48 60.65
N ALA A 56 26.72 -14.15 60.57
CA ALA A 56 27.76 -13.17 60.93
C ALA A 56 27.13 -11.85 61.43
N SER A 57 27.61 -11.32 62.57
CA SER A 57 27.09 -10.11 63.26
C SER A 57 27.72 -8.81 62.74
N PRO A 58 27.14 -7.63 63.07
CA PRO A 58 27.52 -6.87 64.28
C PRO A 58 26.32 -6.28 65.08
N SER A 59 26.44 -5.58 66.24
CA SER A 59 27.30 -5.71 67.45
C SER A 59 27.05 -4.53 68.45
N TRP A 60 27.33 -4.71 69.77
CA TRP A 60 27.22 -3.75 70.92
C TRP A 60 25.82 -3.16 71.21
N TRP A 61 25.33 -3.08 72.46
CA TRP A 61 25.97 -2.63 73.72
C TRP A 61 25.82 -3.57 74.95
N THR A 62 26.53 -3.20 76.02
CA THR A 62 26.63 -3.79 77.38
C THR A 62 25.34 -3.56 78.21
N THR A 63 25.08 -4.08 79.42
CA THR A 63 25.91 -4.63 80.53
C THR A 63 25.04 -5.54 81.43
N PHE A 64 25.65 -6.45 82.22
CA PHE A 64 25.32 -6.91 83.59
C PHE A 64 25.42 -8.43 83.85
N TYR A 65 26.46 -8.79 84.62
CA TYR A 65 26.58 -9.87 85.62
C TYR A 65 25.66 -11.10 85.56
N LYS A 66 26.29 -12.28 85.41
CA LYS A 66 26.01 -13.42 86.30
C LYS A 66 27.32 -14.05 86.77
N ASP A 67 27.38 -14.32 88.07
CA ASP A 67 28.54 -14.81 88.80
C ASP A 67 28.53 -16.35 88.93
N ASN A 68 29.64 -16.88 89.42
CA ASN A 68 29.95 -18.28 89.66
C ASN A 68 28.94 -19.02 90.54
N ARG A 69 28.85 -20.34 90.35
CA ARG A 69 28.45 -21.26 91.42
C ARG A 69 29.68 -21.95 92.01
N SER A 70 30.09 -21.49 93.19
CA SER A 70 30.70 -22.34 94.22
C SER A 70 29.64 -22.65 95.30
N ALA A 71 29.87 -23.67 96.12
CA ALA A 71 28.79 -24.43 96.78
C ALA A 71 28.63 -24.20 98.30
N PHE A 72 27.45 -24.60 98.81
CA PHE A 72 27.06 -24.81 100.23
C PHE A 72 26.86 -23.55 101.12
N PRO A 73 26.11 -23.63 102.25
CA PRO A 73 25.03 -24.54 102.63
C PRO A 73 23.73 -23.84 103.16
N THR A 74 22.71 -24.68 103.41
CA THR A 74 21.47 -24.48 104.20
C THR A 74 21.24 -23.20 105.03
N SER A 75 20.10 -22.53 104.79
CA SER A 75 19.24 -21.94 105.85
C SER A 75 17.78 -21.78 105.36
N THR A 76 16.87 -21.49 106.30
CA THR A 76 15.40 -21.66 106.18
C THR A 76 14.66 -20.62 105.35
N LEU A 77 13.62 -21.07 104.61
CA LEU A 77 12.63 -20.22 103.92
C LEU A 77 11.70 -19.47 104.89
N PRO A 78 11.21 -18.28 104.47
CA PRO A 78 9.82 -17.87 104.70
C PRO A 78 9.01 -17.81 103.39
N HIS A 79 7.69 -17.93 103.52
CA HIS A 79 6.68 -18.02 102.44
C HIS A 79 6.24 -16.65 101.86
N PHE A 80 5.30 -16.72 100.90
CA PHE A 80 4.48 -15.66 100.27
C PHE A 80 5.07 -14.95 99.04
N SER A 81 4.33 -14.73 97.94
CA SER A 81 2.95 -15.14 97.59
C SER A 81 2.77 -15.22 96.07
N SER A 82 2.09 -16.25 95.55
CA SER A 82 1.74 -16.35 94.13
C SER A 82 0.29 -15.93 93.90
N THR A 83 0.03 -14.64 93.72
CA THR A 83 -1.16 -14.20 93.00
C THR A 83 -0.96 -14.51 91.51
N LEU A 84 -1.72 -15.45 90.95
CA LEU A 84 -1.86 -15.51 89.50
C LEU A 84 -2.41 -14.16 89.03
N PHE A 85 -1.64 -13.43 88.22
CA PHE A 85 -2.21 -12.40 87.38
C PHE A 85 -3.13 -13.10 86.38
N LYS A 86 -4.44 -13.05 86.65
CA LYS A 86 -5.44 -13.52 85.69
C LYS A 86 -5.40 -12.57 84.50
N ASP A 87 -5.04 -13.11 83.35
CA ASP A 87 -5.02 -12.38 82.09
C ASP A 87 -6.37 -11.73 81.80
N VAL A 88 -6.34 -10.49 81.31
CA VAL A 88 -7.53 -9.75 80.91
C VAL A 88 -7.78 -10.04 79.44
N ASN A 89 -9.03 -10.33 79.06
CA ASN A 89 -9.36 -10.54 77.66
C ASN A 89 -9.74 -9.20 77.02
N GLU A 90 -8.77 -8.46 76.46
CA GLU A 90 -9.05 -7.16 75.83
C GLU A 90 -9.91 -7.28 74.57
N CYS A 91 -9.95 -8.44 73.92
CA CYS A 91 -10.80 -8.65 72.74
C CYS A 91 -12.31 -8.53 73.03
N VAL A 92 -12.74 -8.63 74.30
CA VAL A 92 -14.12 -8.34 74.71
C VAL A 92 -14.53 -6.89 74.40
N ALA A 93 -13.59 -5.94 74.45
CA ALA A 93 -13.82 -4.54 74.10
C ALA A 93 -13.85 -4.27 72.58
N ARG A 94 -13.63 -5.30 71.74
CA ARG A 94 -13.54 -5.22 70.27
C ARG A 94 -12.59 -4.11 69.79
N PRO A 95 -11.31 -4.11 70.22
CA PRO A 95 -10.38 -3.00 69.95
C PRO A 95 -9.96 -2.89 68.47
N CYS A 96 -10.10 -3.95 67.69
CA CYS A 96 -9.77 -3.97 66.26
C CYS A 96 -10.97 -3.45 65.44
N GLY A 97 -10.78 -2.34 64.72
CA GLY A 97 -11.83 -1.75 63.88
C GLY A 97 -12.16 -2.62 62.66
N HIS A 98 -11.16 -2.87 61.82
CA HIS A 98 -11.29 -3.65 60.59
C HIS A 98 -10.34 -4.86 60.59
N GLY A 99 -10.50 -5.73 61.59
CA GLY A 99 -9.69 -6.94 61.72
C GLY A 99 -10.12 -7.86 62.84
N ASN A 100 -9.51 -9.04 62.89
CA ASN A 100 -9.75 -10.04 63.92
C ASN A 100 -8.86 -9.79 65.14
N CYS A 101 -9.42 -9.80 66.35
CA CYS A 101 -8.69 -9.66 67.60
C CYS A 101 -8.20 -11.03 68.11
N VAL A 102 -6.96 -11.10 68.56
CA VAL A 102 -6.37 -12.25 69.24
C VAL A 102 -5.82 -11.81 70.59
N ASN A 103 -6.25 -12.48 71.66
CA ASN A 103 -5.81 -12.22 73.03
C ASN A 103 -4.49 -12.92 73.34
N TYR A 104 -3.60 -12.26 74.06
CA TYR A 104 -2.32 -12.79 74.51
C TYR A 104 -2.10 -12.45 75.99
N PRO A 105 -1.27 -13.21 76.72
CA PRO A 105 -0.92 -12.87 78.09
C PRO A 105 -0.32 -11.47 78.20
N GLY A 106 -1.05 -10.53 78.80
CA GLY A 106 -0.65 -9.13 78.96
C GLY A 106 -0.95 -8.19 77.78
N GLY A 107 -1.84 -8.56 76.87
CA GLY A 107 -2.38 -7.65 75.84
C GLY A 107 -2.98 -8.35 74.62
N TYR A 108 -3.35 -7.58 73.60
CA TYR A 108 -3.96 -8.11 72.37
C TYR A 108 -3.16 -7.77 71.11
N ARG A 109 -3.47 -8.49 70.02
CA ARG A 109 -3.01 -8.16 68.66
C ARG A 109 -4.18 -8.21 67.69
N CYS A 110 -4.23 -7.25 66.79
CA CYS A 110 -5.16 -7.27 65.67
C CYS A 110 -4.51 -7.88 64.41
N THR A 111 -5.28 -8.68 63.68
CA THR A 111 -4.97 -9.16 62.34
C THR A 111 -5.91 -8.47 61.36
N CYS A 112 -5.41 -7.48 60.63
CA CYS A 112 -6.23 -6.61 59.80
C CYS A 112 -6.77 -7.31 58.55
N PHE A 113 -7.96 -6.90 58.12
CA PHE A 113 -8.49 -7.25 56.81
C PHE A 113 -7.70 -6.53 55.70
N PRO A 114 -7.71 -7.03 54.45
CA PRO A 114 -7.14 -6.31 53.31
C PRO A 114 -7.65 -4.86 53.23
N GLY A 115 -6.78 -3.93 52.83
CA GLY A 115 -7.07 -2.49 52.82
C GLY A 115 -6.88 -1.76 54.16
N TRP A 116 -6.53 -2.46 55.26
CA TRP A 116 -6.40 -1.86 56.58
C TRP A 116 -5.06 -2.13 57.27
N THR A 117 -4.59 -1.14 58.04
CA THR A 117 -3.31 -1.16 58.76
C THR A 117 -3.39 -0.41 60.10
N GLY A 118 -2.26 -0.30 60.80
CA GLY A 118 -2.15 0.23 62.15
C GLY A 118 -2.43 -0.83 63.22
N GLN A 119 -2.02 -0.53 64.47
CA GLN A 119 -2.09 -1.47 65.60
C GLN A 119 -3.49 -2.07 65.82
N ASN A 120 -4.54 -1.29 65.55
CA ASN A 120 -5.93 -1.62 65.78
C ASN A 120 -6.75 -1.71 64.47
N CYS A 121 -6.08 -1.81 63.31
CA CYS A 121 -6.71 -1.83 61.99
C CYS A 121 -7.64 -0.62 61.74
N GLN A 122 -7.21 0.54 62.26
CA GLN A 122 -7.94 1.80 62.23
C GLN A 122 -7.47 2.74 61.11
N GLN A 123 -6.36 2.42 60.45
CA GLN A 123 -5.79 3.20 59.35
C GLN A 123 -6.12 2.53 58.03
N ASP A 124 -6.70 3.30 57.12
CA ASP A 124 -6.92 2.89 55.73
C ASP A 124 -5.58 2.81 54.98
N ILE A 125 -5.41 1.80 54.12
CA ILE A 125 -4.26 1.70 53.22
C ILE A 125 -4.58 2.46 51.95
N ASN A 126 -3.81 3.52 51.64
CA ASN A 126 -3.96 4.21 50.37
C ASN A 126 -3.32 3.40 49.23
N GLU A 127 -4.06 2.51 48.56
CA GLU A 127 -3.50 1.67 47.49
C GLU A 127 -3.03 2.48 46.28
N CYS A 128 -3.61 3.65 46.03
CA CYS A 128 -3.20 4.54 44.94
C CYS A 128 -1.75 4.99 45.03
N THR A 129 -1.11 4.92 46.21
CA THR A 129 0.34 5.15 46.36
C THR A 129 1.23 4.21 45.55
N THR A 130 0.68 3.06 45.12
CA THR A 130 1.38 2.06 44.28
C THR A 130 1.08 2.18 42.78
N ASN A 131 0.22 3.14 42.37
CA ASN A 131 -0.30 3.30 41.01
C ASN A 131 -0.89 1.99 40.42
N PRO A 132 -1.95 1.41 41.04
CA PRO A 132 -2.52 0.15 40.59
C PRO A 132 -3.27 0.24 39.25
N CYS A 133 -3.72 1.44 38.86
CA CYS A 133 -4.38 1.72 37.58
C CYS A 133 -3.33 1.99 36.50
N GLN A 134 -3.26 1.15 35.47
CA GLN A 134 -2.24 1.26 34.41
C GLN A 134 -2.50 2.44 33.47
N HIS A 135 -3.73 2.55 32.97
CA HIS A 135 -4.16 3.59 32.03
C HIS A 135 -5.44 4.28 32.53
N GLY A 136 -5.37 4.81 33.75
CA GLY A 136 -6.51 5.48 34.37
C GLY A 136 -6.14 6.25 35.64
N ARG A 137 -7.12 6.96 36.18
CA ARG A 137 -7.03 7.68 37.45
C ARG A 137 -7.45 6.76 38.59
N CYS A 138 -6.59 6.64 39.61
CA CYS A 138 -6.88 5.91 40.84
C CYS A 138 -7.63 6.79 41.85
N GLU A 139 -8.66 6.24 42.49
CA GLU A 139 -9.38 6.88 43.59
C GLU A 139 -9.49 5.92 44.77
N ASN A 140 -9.01 6.37 45.93
CA ASN A 140 -8.95 5.58 47.16
C ASN A 140 -10.20 5.78 48.02
N TYR A 141 -10.69 4.73 48.65
CA TYR A 141 -11.79 4.75 49.61
C TYR A 141 -11.52 3.79 50.77
N ALA A 142 -12.37 3.82 51.81
CA ALA A 142 -12.17 3.00 53.01
C ALA A 142 -12.16 1.49 52.69
N GLY A 143 -10.99 0.85 52.80
CA GLY A 143 -10.76 -0.56 52.55
C GLY A 143 -10.57 -0.95 51.08
N GLY A 144 -10.26 -0.02 50.18
CA GLY A 144 -9.91 -0.34 48.79
C GLY A 144 -9.85 0.86 47.83
N TYR A 145 -9.71 0.57 46.55
CA TYR A 145 -9.59 1.59 45.50
C TYR A 145 -10.46 1.27 44.27
N SER A 146 -10.67 2.28 43.44
CA SER A 146 -11.25 2.16 42.10
C SER A 146 -10.37 2.84 41.05
N CYS A 147 -10.52 2.41 39.80
CA CYS A 147 -9.85 3.03 38.66
C CYS A 147 -10.89 3.59 37.68
N THR A 148 -10.76 4.87 37.34
CA THR A 148 -11.46 5.48 36.21
C THR A 148 -10.55 5.43 34.99
N CYS A 149 -10.86 4.57 34.03
CA CYS A 149 -10.01 4.34 32.86
C CYS A 149 -10.06 5.50 31.86
N PHE A 150 -8.92 5.74 31.20
CA PHE A 150 -8.86 6.64 30.05
C PHE A 150 -9.53 5.98 28.84
N THR A 151 -9.92 6.80 27.87
CA THR A 151 -10.47 6.33 26.58
C THR A 151 -9.55 5.29 25.95
N GLY A 152 -10.13 4.22 25.41
CA GLY A 152 -9.39 3.08 24.84
C GLY A 152 -8.98 2.00 25.85
N TRP A 153 -9.27 2.15 27.15
CA TRP A 153 -8.90 1.19 28.19
C TRP A 153 -10.07 0.73 29.06
N THR A 154 -9.98 -0.50 29.55
CA THR A 154 -11.01 -1.15 30.37
C THR A 154 -10.42 -2.17 31.35
N GLY A 155 -11.28 -2.83 32.12
CA GLY A 155 -10.93 -3.72 33.23
C GLY A 155 -10.67 -2.96 34.54
N ASN A 156 -10.73 -3.68 35.67
CA ASN A 156 -10.69 -3.09 37.02
C ASN A 156 -9.49 -2.17 37.29
N ASN A 157 -8.36 -2.41 36.62
CA ASN A 157 -7.12 -1.67 36.77
C ASN A 157 -6.70 -0.96 35.46
N CYS A 158 -7.62 -0.81 34.51
CA CYS A 158 -7.38 -0.21 33.20
C CYS A 158 -6.24 -0.90 32.41
N GLN A 159 -6.13 -2.21 32.61
CA GLN A 159 -5.08 -3.07 32.07
C GLN A 159 -5.47 -3.76 30.75
N GLN A 160 -6.73 -3.64 30.33
CA GLN A 160 -7.25 -4.24 29.10
C GLN A 160 -7.43 -3.16 28.04
N ASP A 161 -6.84 -3.38 26.88
CA ASP A 161 -7.02 -2.56 25.68
C ASP A 161 -8.44 -2.77 25.11
N VAL A 162 -9.10 -1.69 24.69
CA VAL A 162 -10.39 -1.76 24.01
C VAL A 162 -10.13 -1.96 22.52
N ASN A 163 -10.77 -2.96 21.92
CA ASN A 163 -10.68 -3.16 20.47
C ASN A 163 -11.72 -2.31 19.72
N GLU A 164 -11.40 -1.07 19.38
CA GLU A 164 -12.37 -0.21 18.68
C GLU A 164 -12.70 -0.71 17.27
N CYS A 165 -11.85 -1.53 16.65
CA CYS A 165 -12.13 -2.09 15.33
C CYS A 165 -13.38 -3.00 15.29
N VAL A 166 -13.86 -3.50 16.44
CA VAL A 166 -15.13 -4.22 16.55
C VAL A 166 -16.32 -3.34 16.13
N ALA A 167 -16.26 -2.03 16.39
CA ALA A 167 -17.28 -1.06 15.98
C ALA A 167 -17.19 -0.67 14.49
N ARG A 168 -16.18 -1.17 13.75
CA ARG A 168 -15.90 -0.88 12.34
C ARG A 168 -15.86 0.63 12.03
N PRO A 169 -15.02 1.42 12.71
CA PRO A 169 -15.01 2.88 12.59
C PRO A 169 -14.53 3.40 11.23
N CYS A 170 -13.79 2.58 10.46
CA CYS A 170 -13.28 2.94 9.13
C CYS A 170 -14.35 2.69 8.06
N GLY A 171 -14.74 3.72 7.31
CA GLY A 171 -15.71 3.62 6.21
C GLY A 171 -15.15 2.87 5.01
N HIS A 172 -14.13 3.46 4.36
CA HIS A 172 -13.48 2.88 3.17
C HIS A 172 -12.01 2.55 3.45
N GLY A 173 -11.77 1.68 4.42
CA GLY A 173 -10.41 1.32 4.85
C GLY A 173 -10.36 0.15 5.82
N ASN A 174 -9.15 -0.36 6.03
CA ASN A 174 -8.89 -1.42 7.02
C ASN A 174 -8.61 -0.80 8.39
N CYS A 175 -9.28 -1.27 9.43
CA CYS A 175 -9.02 -0.88 10.81
C CYS A 175 -7.88 -1.70 11.41
N VAL A 176 -6.96 -1.04 12.11
CA VAL A 176 -5.90 -1.66 12.91
C VAL A 176 -6.03 -1.16 14.34
N ASN A 177 -6.13 -2.09 15.29
CA ASN A 177 -6.17 -1.77 16.72
C ASN A 177 -4.77 -1.51 17.27
N TYR A 178 -4.65 -0.56 18.19
CA TYR A 178 -3.43 -0.21 18.90
C TYR A 178 -3.75 0.00 20.39
N PRO A 179 -2.75 -0.06 21.28
CA PRO A 179 -2.96 0.23 22.70
C PRO A 179 -3.57 1.63 22.92
N GLY A 180 -4.82 1.67 23.41
CA GLY A 180 -5.57 2.89 23.69
C GLY A 180 -6.20 3.59 22.48
N GLY A 181 -6.35 2.92 21.33
CA GLY A 181 -7.04 3.48 20.17
C GLY A 181 -6.83 2.72 18.86
N TYR A 182 -7.36 3.25 17.77
CA TYR A 182 -7.26 2.62 16.45
C TYR A 182 -6.68 3.54 15.38
N ARG A 183 -6.29 2.94 14.26
CA ARG A 183 -5.95 3.67 13.03
C ARG A 183 -6.63 3.02 11.83
N CYS A 184 -7.18 3.84 10.95
CA CYS A 184 -7.65 3.40 9.64
C CYS A 184 -6.54 3.52 8.60
N THR A 185 -6.39 2.47 7.78
CA THR A 185 -5.59 2.49 6.54
C THR A 185 -6.57 2.56 5.38
N CYS A 186 -6.66 3.73 4.74
CA CYS A 186 -7.66 3.98 3.70
C CYS A 186 -7.35 3.24 2.39
N LEU A 187 -8.42 2.85 1.70
CA LEU A 187 -8.33 2.39 0.32
C LEU A 187 -7.93 3.57 -0.60
N PRO A 188 -7.35 3.30 -1.79
CA PRO A 188 -7.14 4.33 -2.80
C PRO A 188 -8.41 5.11 -3.09
N GLY A 189 -8.29 6.42 -3.31
CA GLY A 189 -9.42 7.34 -3.49
C GLY A 189 -10.08 7.84 -2.20
N TRP A 190 -9.63 7.41 -1.01
CA TRP A 190 -10.23 7.80 0.28
C TRP A 190 -9.23 8.39 1.27
N THR A 191 -9.71 9.35 2.08
CA THR A 191 -8.92 10.08 3.08
C THR A 191 -9.77 10.43 4.33
N GLY A 192 -9.15 11.15 5.27
CA GLY A 192 -9.69 11.45 6.59
C GLY A 192 -9.38 10.36 7.62
N GLN A 193 -9.49 10.70 8.91
CA GLN A 193 -9.16 9.81 10.04
C GLN A 193 -9.83 8.43 9.94
N ASN A 194 -11.06 8.39 9.43
CA ASN A 194 -11.90 7.20 9.34
C ASN A 194 -12.19 6.79 7.88
N CYS A 195 -11.40 7.28 6.91
CA CYS A 195 -11.57 6.99 5.48
C CYS A 195 -12.98 7.31 4.97
N GLN A 196 -13.53 8.42 5.47
CA GLN A 196 -14.89 8.89 5.22
C GLN A 196 -14.96 10.00 4.16
N GLN A 197 -13.81 10.54 3.74
CA GLN A 197 -13.72 11.62 2.77
C GLN A 197 -13.26 11.06 1.43
N ASP A 198 -14.01 11.35 0.38
CA ASP A 198 -13.63 11.08 -1.00
C ASP A 198 -12.49 12.01 -1.44
N ILE A 199 -11.50 11.49 -2.18
CA ILE A 199 -10.44 12.30 -2.78
C ILE A 199 -10.91 12.76 -4.16
N ASN A 200 -10.99 14.07 -4.37
CA ASN A 200 -11.29 14.60 -5.70
C ASN A 200 -10.03 14.56 -6.60
N GLU A 201 -9.80 13.48 -7.34
CA GLU A 201 -8.60 13.35 -8.18
C GLU A 201 -8.56 14.35 -9.33
N CYS A 202 -9.71 14.84 -9.81
CA CYS A 202 -9.77 15.84 -10.88
C CYS A 202 -9.08 17.16 -10.50
N THR A 203 -8.87 17.45 -9.21
CA THR A 203 -8.07 18.61 -8.75
C THR A 203 -6.63 18.60 -9.25
N THR A 204 -6.11 17.43 -9.64
CA THR A 204 -4.74 17.27 -10.17
C THR A 204 -4.66 17.38 -11.70
N ASN A 205 -5.79 17.59 -12.39
CA ASN A 205 -5.93 17.51 -13.85
C ASN A 205 -5.28 16.24 -14.44
N PRO A 206 -5.73 15.03 -14.02
CA PRO A 206 -5.09 13.77 -14.40
C PRO A 206 -5.30 13.40 -15.87
N CYS A 207 -6.31 13.97 -16.52
CA CYS A 207 -6.70 13.67 -17.89
C CYS A 207 -6.17 14.74 -18.87
N GLN A 208 -5.75 14.34 -20.08
CA GLN A 208 -4.96 15.20 -20.99
C GLN A 208 -5.72 15.93 -22.11
N HIS A 209 -6.81 15.36 -22.62
CA HIS A 209 -7.44 15.78 -23.89
C HIS A 209 -8.98 15.66 -23.81
N ASP A 210 -9.58 16.18 -22.74
CA ASP A 210 -10.92 15.74 -22.30
C ASP A 210 -11.52 16.55 -21.13
N ARG A 211 -12.60 16.02 -20.54
CA ARG A 211 -13.19 16.43 -19.26
C ARG A 211 -13.07 15.32 -18.21
N CYS A 212 -12.47 15.64 -17.07
CA CYS A 212 -12.44 14.78 -15.88
C CYS A 212 -13.78 14.81 -15.12
N GLU A 213 -14.23 13.66 -14.65
CA GLU A 213 -15.38 13.49 -13.75
C GLU A 213 -15.00 12.66 -12.53
N ASN A 214 -15.30 13.19 -11.34
CA ASN A 214 -14.99 12.55 -10.06
C ASN A 214 -16.18 11.74 -9.55
N TYR A 215 -15.92 10.59 -8.95
CA TYR A 215 -16.91 9.74 -8.28
C TYR A 215 -16.30 9.11 -7.01
N ALA A 216 -17.13 8.44 -6.20
CA ALA A 216 -16.70 7.88 -4.94
C ALA A 216 -15.57 6.83 -5.11
N GLY A 217 -14.36 7.18 -4.65
CA GLY A 217 -13.15 6.37 -4.73
C GLY A 217 -12.43 6.38 -6.09
N GLY A 218 -12.69 7.35 -6.97
CA GLY A 218 -11.94 7.47 -8.22
C GLY A 218 -12.49 8.49 -9.23
N TYR A 219 -11.91 8.49 -10.43
CA TYR A 219 -12.28 9.39 -11.52
C TYR A 219 -12.34 8.68 -12.87
N SER A 220 -13.05 9.31 -13.81
CA SER A 220 -13.08 8.95 -15.22
C SER A 220 -12.80 10.15 -16.12
N CYS A 221 -12.19 9.91 -17.26
CA CYS A 221 -11.84 10.91 -18.27
C CYS A 221 -12.72 10.70 -19.52
N ILE A 222 -13.47 11.72 -19.97
CA ILE A 222 -14.36 11.63 -21.13
C ILE A 222 -13.64 12.14 -22.38
N CYS A 223 -12.83 11.27 -22.98
CA CYS A 223 -11.92 11.62 -24.07
C CYS A 223 -12.61 12.33 -25.24
N PHE A 224 -11.98 13.40 -25.74
CA PHE A 224 -12.36 13.98 -27.02
C PHE A 224 -12.15 12.97 -28.16
N THR A 225 -12.86 13.19 -29.28
CA THR A 225 -12.73 12.38 -30.50
C THR A 225 -11.27 12.24 -30.91
N GLY A 226 -10.86 11.03 -31.29
CA GLY A 226 -9.47 10.71 -31.62
C GLY A 226 -8.58 10.32 -30.44
N TRP A 227 -9.07 10.35 -29.18
CA TRP A 227 -8.29 10.00 -27.97
C TRP A 227 -8.89 8.84 -27.14
N THR A 228 -8.02 8.12 -26.44
CA THR A 228 -8.34 6.95 -25.61
C THR A 228 -7.27 6.71 -24.53
N GLY A 229 -7.40 5.62 -23.78
CA GLY A 229 -6.63 5.33 -22.57
C GLY A 229 -7.26 5.94 -21.32
N LYS A 230 -6.89 5.44 -20.13
CA LYS A 230 -7.49 5.84 -18.84
C LYS A 230 -7.50 7.36 -18.62
N ASN A 231 -6.49 8.06 -19.14
CA ASN A 231 -6.24 9.49 -18.93
C ASN A 231 -6.29 10.27 -20.26
N CYS A 232 -6.91 9.71 -21.31
CA CYS A 232 -6.97 10.28 -22.66
C CYS A 232 -5.59 10.62 -23.27
N GLN A 233 -4.58 9.83 -22.88
CA GLN A 233 -3.17 10.03 -23.23
C GLN A 233 -2.72 9.27 -24.50
N GLN A 234 -3.62 8.50 -25.12
CA GLN A 234 -3.33 7.69 -26.30
C GLN A 234 -4.22 8.15 -27.46
N ALA A 235 -3.64 8.52 -28.59
CA ALA A 235 -4.45 8.80 -29.79
C ALA A 235 -4.97 7.48 -30.38
N ILE A 236 -6.24 7.42 -30.76
CA ILE A 236 -6.88 6.25 -31.39
C ILE A 236 -6.22 6.02 -32.77
N PRO A 237 -5.56 4.88 -33.02
CA PRO A 237 -4.94 4.63 -34.33
C PRO A 237 -5.98 4.48 -35.43
N CYS A 238 -5.64 4.88 -36.66
CA CYS A 238 -6.45 4.63 -37.85
C CYS A 238 -6.73 3.12 -38.01
N GLN A 239 -7.99 2.70 -37.80
CA GLN A 239 -8.38 1.30 -37.73
C GLN A 239 -8.46 0.63 -39.11
N GLY A 240 -8.14 -0.66 -39.22
CA GLY A 240 -8.55 -1.48 -40.39
C GLY A 240 -7.87 -1.14 -41.72
N GLY A 241 -6.55 -0.97 -41.72
CA GLY A 241 -5.76 -0.76 -42.95
C GLY A 241 -5.88 0.64 -43.54
N TRP A 242 -6.15 1.63 -42.69
CA TRP A 242 -6.01 3.05 -43.00
C TRP A 242 -4.64 3.53 -42.49
N SER A 243 -4.00 4.45 -43.21
CA SER A 243 -2.69 5.02 -42.89
C SER A 243 -2.85 6.45 -42.35
N GLU A 244 -2.10 6.78 -41.29
CA GLU A 244 -2.16 8.09 -40.64
C GLU A 244 -1.20 9.09 -41.28
N TYR A 245 -1.68 10.31 -41.51
CA TYR A 245 -0.84 11.47 -41.84
C TYR A 245 -1.52 12.78 -41.42
N ASN A 246 -0.79 13.66 -40.74
CA ASN A 246 -1.22 15.01 -40.33
C ASN A 246 -2.66 15.06 -39.75
N ASN A 247 -2.90 14.31 -38.67
CA ASN A 247 -4.19 14.16 -37.98
C ASN A 247 -5.38 13.70 -38.87
N HIS A 248 -5.10 12.98 -39.95
CA HIS A 248 -6.10 12.38 -40.83
C HIS A 248 -5.74 10.92 -41.11
N CYS A 249 -6.76 10.11 -41.37
CA CYS A 249 -6.64 8.72 -41.82
C CYS A 249 -6.96 8.64 -43.31
N TYR A 250 -6.12 7.94 -44.07
CA TYR A 250 -6.25 7.74 -45.52
C TYR A 250 -6.30 6.26 -45.87
N LYS A 251 -7.05 5.88 -46.91
CA LYS A 251 -7.05 4.49 -47.40
C LYS A 251 -7.26 4.42 -48.89
N LEU A 252 -6.38 3.66 -49.55
CA LEU A 252 -6.55 3.22 -50.93
C LEU A 252 -7.51 2.02 -50.99
N PHE A 253 -8.58 2.17 -51.76
CA PHE A 253 -9.46 1.09 -52.18
C PHE A 253 -9.08 0.70 -53.61
N LYS A 254 -8.77 -0.60 -53.81
CA LYS A 254 -8.29 -1.13 -55.09
C LYS A 254 -9.41 -1.44 -56.09
N ASP A 255 -10.66 -1.48 -55.63
CA ASP A 255 -11.83 -1.68 -56.48
C ASP A 255 -11.99 -0.54 -57.49
N LYS A 256 -12.13 -0.88 -58.78
CA LYS A 256 -12.30 0.11 -59.84
C LYS A 256 -13.77 0.50 -59.99
N VAL A 257 -14.10 1.77 -59.71
CA VAL A 257 -15.45 2.33 -59.81
C VAL A 257 -15.44 3.73 -60.40
N SER A 258 -16.60 4.22 -60.84
CA SER A 258 -16.78 5.62 -61.24
C SER A 258 -16.50 6.57 -60.06
N TRP A 259 -16.16 7.82 -60.36
CA TRP A 259 -15.82 8.81 -59.33
C TRP A 259 -16.99 9.07 -58.36
N SER A 260 -18.23 9.08 -58.85
CA SER A 260 -19.42 9.26 -58.00
C SER A 260 -19.61 8.10 -57.02
N THR A 261 -19.46 6.86 -57.49
CA THR A 261 -19.54 5.67 -56.65
C THR A 261 -18.38 5.59 -55.66
N ALA A 262 -17.17 6.03 -56.04
CA ALA A 262 -16.04 6.16 -55.13
C ALA A 262 -16.35 7.14 -53.97
N ASN A 263 -16.92 8.31 -54.28
CA ASN A 263 -17.33 9.30 -53.28
C ASN A 263 -18.41 8.78 -52.32
N GLU A 264 -19.40 8.05 -52.83
CA GLU A 264 -20.44 7.41 -52.02
C GLU A 264 -19.86 6.33 -51.10
N ARG A 265 -18.93 5.50 -51.61
CA ARG A 265 -18.24 4.48 -50.80
C ARG A 265 -17.34 5.08 -49.71
N CYS A 266 -16.66 6.19 -49.97
CA CYS A 266 -15.93 6.89 -48.90
C CYS A 266 -16.90 7.36 -47.80
N LYS A 267 -18.07 7.92 -48.17
CA LYS A 267 -19.08 8.36 -47.20
C LYS A 267 -19.65 7.23 -46.35
N GLN A 268 -19.77 6.01 -46.89
CA GLN A 268 -20.16 4.82 -46.13
C GLN A 268 -19.16 4.46 -45.01
N HIS A 269 -17.90 4.90 -45.13
CA HIS A 269 -16.88 4.77 -44.09
C HIS A 269 -16.72 6.01 -43.20
N GLY A 270 -17.65 6.97 -43.24
CA GLY A 270 -17.54 8.24 -42.52
C GLY A 270 -16.50 9.21 -43.11
N ALA A 271 -15.98 8.91 -44.30
CA ALA A 271 -14.90 9.63 -44.97
C ALA A 271 -15.39 10.38 -46.21
N ASN A 272 -14.51 11.14 -46.85
CA ASN A 272 -14.73 11.68 -48.20
C ASN A 272 -13.62 11.19 -49.13
N LEU A 273 -13.76 11.39 -50.45
CA LEU A 273 -12.60 11.26 -51.35
C LEU A 273 -11.54 12.28 -50.94
N ALA A 274 -10.27 11.87 -50.98
CA ALA A 274 -9.19 12.63 -50.36
C ALA A 274 -9.00 14.02 -50.99
N SER A 275 -9.08 15.05 -50.16
CA SER A 275 -8.56 16.38 -50.48
C SER A 275 -7.04 16.42 -50.40
N VAL A 276 -6.41 17.32 -51.16
CA VAL A 276 -4.95 17.52 -51.17
C VAL A 276 -4.65 19.01 -51.08
N THR A 277 -4.23 19.45 -49.89
CA THR A 277 -4.12 20.87 -49.50
C THR A 277 -2.68 21.35 -49.39
N SER A 278 -1.70 20.44 -49.44
CA SER A 278 -0.26 20.73 -49.47
C SER A 278 0.53 19.72 -50.32
N ALA A 279 1.77 20.09 -50.68
CA ALA A 279 2.70 19.21 -51.38
C ALA A 279 3.09 17.97 -50.55
N ASP A 280 3.23 18.11 -49.22
CA ASP A 280 3.57 16.98 -48.34
C ASP A 280 2.43 15.96 -48.23
N GLU A 281 1.18 16.44 -48.23
CA GLU A 281 -0.02 15.61 -48.31
C GLU A 281 -0.11 14.88 -49.66
N ASN A 282 0.21 15.58 -50.76
CA ASN A 282 0.31 14.98 -52.09
C ASN A 282 1.34 13.85 -52.11
N ASN A 283 2.55 14.13 -51.60
CA ASN A 283 3.66 13.18 -51.52
C ASN A 283 3.37 12.01 -50.57
N PHE A 284 2.52 12.19 -49.56
CA PHE A 284 2.02 11.09 -48.72
C PHE A 284 1.05 10.20 -49.51
N ILE A 285 0.05 10.77 -50.18
CA ILE A 285 -0.93 10.00 -50.97
C ILE A 285 -0.24 9.30 -52.16
N ALA A 286 0.71 9.96 -52.82
CA ALA A 286 1.54 9.37 -53.87
C ALA A 286 2.33 8.14 -53.40
N ARG A 287 2.76 8.09 -52.12
CA ARG A 287 3.40 6.91 -51.52
C ARG A 287 2.40 5.83 -51.07
N LEU A 288 1.17 6.21 -50.75
CA LEU A 288 0.09 5.28 -50.41
C LEU A 288 -0.43 4.53 -51.64
N ILE A 289 -0.39 5.14 -52.83
CA ILE A 289 -0.77 4.49 -54.08
C ILE A 289 0.34 3.58 -54.62
N SER A 290 0.03 2.28 -54.70
CA SER A 290 0.90 1.27 -55.32
C SER A 290 1.00 1.50 -56.82
N ASP A 291 2.13 1.10 -57.44
CA ASP A 291 2.36 1.26 -58.88
C ASP A 291 1.25 0.58 -59.69
N GLY A 292 0.56 1.33 -60.54
CA GLY A 292 -0.65 0.83 -61.21
C GLY A 292 -1.45 1.90 -61.97
N ASP A 293 -2.78 1.77 -61.91
CA ASP A 293 -3.74 2.66 -62.57
C ASP A 293 -3.80 4.06 -61.94
N LEU A 294 -4.25 5.05 -62.72
CA LEU A 294 -4.64 6.37 -62.21
C LEU A 294 -5.71 6.23 -61.11
N VAL A 295 -5.62 7.03 -60.04
CA VAL A 295 -6.43 6.86 -58.82
C VAL A 295 -7.34 8.08 -58.58
N TRP A 296 -8.62 7.85 -58.28
CA TRP A 296 -9.57 8.93 -57.95
C TRP A 296 -9.29 9.55 -56.57
N PHE A 297 -9.39 10.87 -56.51
CA PHE A 297 -9.34 11.67 -55.29
C PHE A 297 -10.42 12.78 -55.36
N GLY A 298 -10.54 13.61 -54.32
CA GLY A 298 -11.73 14.42 -54.03
C GLY A 298 -11.99 15.64 -54.89
N LEU A 299 -11.22 15.85 -55.97
CA LEU A 299 -11.30 17.05 -56.79
C LEU A 299 -12.18 16.83 -58.03
N LYS A 300 -13.13 17.74 -58.26
CA LYS A 300 -13.97 17.77 -59.48
C LYS A 300 -14.27 19.19 -59.92
N THR A 301 -14.69 19.35 -61.17
CA THR A 301 -15.22 20.60 -61.73
C THR A 301 -16.63 20.41 -62.28
N ASP A 302 -17.45 21.45 -62.17
CA ASP A 302 -18.79 21.56 -62.78
C ASP A 302 -18.82 22.57 -63.94
N GLY A 303 -17.64 23.03 -64.40
CA GLY A 303 -17.46 24.14 -65.32
C GLY A 303 -17.13 25.46 -64.61
N ASN A 304 -17.43 25.59 -63.31
CA ASN A 304 -17.17 26.79 -62.50
C ASN A 304 -16.05 26.55 -61.48
N GLY A 305 -14.90 26.08 -61.98
CA GLY A 305 -13.67 25.83 -61.21
C GLY A 305 -13.63 24.49 -60.47
N TRP A 306 -12.41 24.12 -60.06
CA TRP A 306 -12.13 22.89 -59.32
C TRP A 306 -12.44 23.03 -57.82
N LYS A 307 -13.12 22.04 -57.25
CA LYS A 307 -13.60 22.05 -55.85
C LYS A 307 -13.43 20.68 -55.20
N TRP A 308 -13.12 20.69 -53.91
CA TRP A 308 -12.99 19.49 -53.07
C TRP A 308 -14.35 18.99 -52.57
N THR A 309 -14.51 17.66 -52.49
CA THR A 309 -15.75 17.01 -52.01
C THR A 309 -16.06 17.18 -50.53
N ASP A 310 -15.04 17.45 -49.71
CA ASP A 310 -15.11 17.61 -48.26
C ASP A 310 -15.29 19.07 -47.82
N GLY A 311 -15.29 20.02 -48.77
CA GLY A 311 -15.34 21.46 -48.48
C GLY A 311 -13.99 22.08 -48.12
N SER A 312 -12.88 21.35 -48.25
CA SER A 312 -11.53 21.90 -48.10
C SER A 312 -11.28 23.07 -49.06
N GLN A 313 -10.36 23.96 -48.70
CA GLN A 313 -9.95 25.08 -49.55
C GLN A 313 -9.05 24.59 -50.70
N TYR A 314 -9.25 25.11 -51.91
CA TYR A 314 -8.41 24.79 -53.07
C TYR A 314 -7.18 25.71 -53.12
N THR A 315 -6.21 25.42 -52.24
CA THR A 315 -4.98 26.22 -52.04
C THR A 315 -3.73 25.64 -52.72
N TYR A 316 -3.78 24.38 -53.14
CA TYR A 316 -2.66 23.64 -53.71
C TYR A 316 -3.10 22.86 -54.94
N ASN A 317 -2.19 22.68 -55.89
CA ASN A 317 -2.39 21.82 -57.04
C ASN A 317 -1.08 21.16 -57.50
N ASN A 318 -1.20 19.98 -58.13
CA ASN A 318 -0.07 19.24 -58.69
C ASN A 318 -0.40 18.71 -60.10
N TRP A 319 -1.01 19.54 -60.94
CA TRP A 319 -1.38 19.15 -62.31
C TRP A 319 -0.15 18.83 -63.16
N ALA A 320 -0.23 17.75 -63.93
CA ALA A 320 0.83 17.37 -64.87
C ALA A 320 1.01 18.42 -65.98
N PRO A 321 2.18 18.48 -66.65
CA PRO A 321 2.44 19.45 -67.71
C PRO A 321 1.42 19.39 -68.86
N GLY A 322 0.58 20.43 -68.95
CA GLY A 322 -0.50 20.55 -69.94
C GLY A 322 -1.91 20.29 -69.39
N GLU A 323 -2.00 19.88 -68.12
CA GLU A 323 -3.25 19.70 -67.38
C GLU A 323 -3.55 20.90 -66.45
N PRO A 324 -4.83 21.16 -66.10
CA PRO A 324 -6.03 20.57 -66.69
C PRO A 324 -6.21 21.04 -68.15
N GLY A 325 -6.52 20.10 -69.03
CA GLY A 325 -6.56 20.32 -70.48
C GLY A 325 -7.44 21.49 -70.93
N GLN A 326 -6.95 22.26 -71.92
CA GLN A 326 -7.71 23.38 -72.53
C GLN A 326 -8.79 22.91 -73.51
N SER A 327 -9.56 21.87 -73.20
CA SER A 327 -10.59 21.37 -74.11
C SER A 327 -11.75 22.36 -74.22
N PHE A 328 -11.71 23.17 -75.28
CA PHE A 328 -12.73 24.16 -75.63
C PHE A 328 -14.10 23.54 -76.00
N VAL A 329 -14.16 22.21 -76.10
CA VAL A 329 -15.37 21.45 -76.44
C VAL A 329 -16.04 20.96 -75.16
N LEU A 330 -17.01 21.75 -74.73
CA LEU A 330 -17.90 21.57 -73.57
C LEU A 330 -17.25 21.71 -72.19
N GLN A 331 -17.81 22.66 -71.43
CA GLN A 331 -17.71 22.87 -69.97
C GLN A 331 -18.30 21.66 -69.22
N SER A 332 -17.70 20.50 -69.42
CA SER A 332 -18.20 19.20 -69.01
C SER A 332 -17.73 18.87 -67.60
N ARG A 333 -18.50 18.03 -66.89
CA ARG A 333 -18.18 17.60 -65.53
C ARG A 333 -16.97 16.65 -65.59
N LYS A 334 -15.79 17.16 -65.26
CA LYS A 334 -14.54 16.39 -65.17
C LYS A 334 -14.15 16.13 -63.72
N CYS A 335 -13.44 15.03 -63.52
CA CYS A 335 -12.97 14.57 -62.23
C CYS A 335 -11.45 14.38 -62.30
N ALA A 336 -10.73 14.75 -61.23
CA ALA A 336 -9.28 14.63 -61.21
C ALA A 336 -8.85 13.26 -60.69
N ASN A 337 -7.81 12.71 -61.31
CA ASN A 337 -7.14 11.47 -60.92
C ASN A 337 -5.63 11.72 -60.76
N MET A 338 -4.98 10.93 -59.91
CA MET A 338 -3.55 11.02 -59.62
C MET A 338 -2.79 9.90 -60.35
N TYR A 339 -1.65 10.23 -60.96
CA TYR A 339 -0.74 9.25 -61.55
C TYR A 339 -0.12 8.35 -60.47
N ALA A 340 -0.33 7.04 -60.56
CA ALA A 340 0.20 6.05 -59.61
C ALA A 340 1.56 5.46 -60.03
N LYS A 341 2.09 5.84 -61.19
CA LYS A 341 3.38 5.44 -61.73
C LYS A 341 3.97 6.58 -62.54
N ASP A 342 5.29 6.60 -62.68
CA ASP A 342 5.97 7.54 -63.56
C ASP A 342 5.67 7.24 -65.04
N GLY A 343 5.65 8.29 -65.85
CA GLY A 343 5.39 8.21 -67.28
C GLY A 343 6.49 7.49 -68.08
N GLY A 344 6.09 6.93 -69.23
CA GLY A 344 7.00 6.54 -70.31
C GLY A 344 6.86 7.47 -71.51
N TRP A 345 7.88 7.57 -72.37
CA TRP A 345 7.87 8.47 -73.52
C TRP A 345 7.12 7.89 -74.73
N TYR A 346 6.19 8.65 -75.31
CA TYR A 346 5.67 8.41 -76.67
C TYR A 346 5.36 9.75 -77.36
N PHE A 347 6.02 10.03 -78.49
CA PHE A 347 5.87 11.24 -79.32
C PHE A 347 5.84 12.58 -78.54
N LEU A 348 6.98 12.97 -77.97
CA LEU A 348 7.29 14.34 -77.51
C LEU A 348 6.41 14.95 -76.39
N ARG A 349 5.61 14.15 -75.69
CA ARG A 349 5.08 14.53 -74.35
C ARG A 349 5.43 13.46 -73.32
N ALA A 350 5.78 13.90 -72.13
CA ALA A 350 5.81 13.04 -70.96
C ALA A 350 4.37 12.71 -70.55
N TRP A 351 4.13 11.46 -70.14
CA TRP A 351 3.00 11.16 -69.26
C TRP A 351 3.38 11.63 -67.86
N GLY A 352 2.43 12.11 -67.07
CA GLY A 352 2.73 12.72 -65.77
C GLY A 352 3.52 11.82 -64.82
N GLU A 353 4.32 12.45 -63.96
CA GLU A 353 5.11 11.78 -62.92
C GLU A 353 4.21 11.27 -61.78
N LYS A 354 4.69 10.29 -61.01
CA LYS A 354 3.90 9.71 -59.92
C LYS A 354 3.54 10.78 -58.88
N GLY A 355 2.25 10.94 -58.62
CA GLY A 355 1.71 11.99 -57.75
C GLY A 355 1.26 13.26 -58.47
N GLU A 356 1.53 13.42 -59.77
CA GLU A 356 0.89 14.47 -60.57
C GLU A 356 -0.59 14.15 -60.85
N TRP A 357 -1.36 15.15 -61.25
CA TRP A 357 -2.80 15.07 -61.46
C TRP A 357 -3.15 15.21 -62.95
N ASN A 358 -4.21 14.52 -63.35
CA ASN A 358 -4.79 14.54 -64.68
C ASN A 358 -6.32 14.65 -64.60
N GLU A 359 -6.97 15.26 -65.59
CA GLU A 359 -8.42 15.30 -65.69
C GLU A 359 -8.96 14.13 -66.53
N ASP A 360 -10.14 13.63 -66.19
CA ASP A 360 -10.76 12.52 -66.92
C ASP A 360 -12.29 12.54 -66.75
N GLU A 361 -12.98 11.73 -67.54
CA GLU A 361 -14.42 11.53 -67.40
C GLU A 361 -14.75 10.82 -66.08
N CYS A 362 -15.66 11.40 -65.29
CA CYS A 362 -16.07 10.87 -64.00
C CYS A 362 -16.71 9.45 -64.07
N SER A 363 -17.08 8.99 -65.27
CA SER A 363 -17.57 7.65 -65.61
C SER A 363 -16.47 6.58 -65.64
N CYS A 364 -15.20 6.97 -65.82
CA CYS A 364 -14.07 6.05 -65.86
C CYS A 364 -13.92 5.28 -64.54
N HIS A 365 -13.63 3.97 -64.63
CA HIS A 365 -13.55 3.10 -63.47
C HIS A 365 -12.10 3.00 -62.96
N ARG A 366 -11.86 3.51 -61.75
CA ARG A 366 -10.53 3.64 -61.16
C ARG A 366 -10.51 3.26 -59.67
N PRO A 367 -9.35 2.81 -59.12
CA PRO A 367 -9.13 2.77 -57.67
C PRO A 367 -9.32 4.17 -57.06
N TYR A 368 -9.49 4.28 -55.74
CA TYR A 368 -9.76 5.57 -55.10
C TYR A 368 -9.17 5.69 -53.69
N VAL A 369 -8.81 6.91 -53.28
CA VAL A 369 -8.34 7.21 -51.92
C VAL A 369 -9.39 7.97 -51.15
N CYS A 370 -9.77 7.45 -49.99
CA CYS A 370 -10.61 8.15 -49.01
C CYS A 370 -9.74 8.82 -47.93
N LYS A 371 -10.24 9.92 -47.35
CA LYS A 371 -9.68 10.69 -46.24
C LYS A 371 -10.77 10.95 -45.19
N THR A 372 -10.42 10.83 -43.91
CA THR A 372 -11.23 11.28 -42.77
C THR A 372 -10.35 11.98 -41.74
N PRO A 373 -10.84 12.97 -40.97
CA PRO A 373 -10.21 13.36 -39.72
C PRO A 373 -10.02 12.15 -38.80
N LYS A 374 -9.00 12.22 -37.94
CA LYS A 374 -8.72 11.24 -36.88
C LYS A 374 -9.62 11.43 -35.65
#